data_AF-A0A6G3PSA9-F1
#
_entry.id   AF-A0A6G3PSA9-F1
#
_cell.length_a   1.000
_cell.length_b   1.000
_cell.length_c   1.000
_cell.angle_alpha   90.00
_cell.angle_beta   90.00
_cell.angle_gamma   90.00
#
_symmetry.space_group_name_H-M   'P 1'
#
loop_
_entity.id
_entity.type
_entity.pdbx_description
1 polymer ?
#
loop_
_entity_poly.entity_id
_entity_poly.type
_entity_poly.pdbx_seq_one_letter_code
_entity_poly.pdbx_strand_id
1 'polypeptide(L)' 'LPIRQYPMLESSTITVKTTYPGASAELMQGFVTQPIAQAVSSVEGIDYLTSSSMQGSSTVTVRMELNRDST' A
#
# COMPACT_ATOMS: atom_id res chain seq x y z
N LEU A 1 20.02 -22.28 -22.16
CA LEU A 1 19.57 -20.89 -21.86
C LEU A 1 18.04 -20.86 -21.91
N PRO A 2 17.31 -20.72 -20.79
CA PRO A 2 15.87 -20.61 -20.83
C PRO A 2 15.48 -19.17 -21.21
N ILE A 3 14.93 -19.01 -22.41
CA ILE A 3 14.31 -17.78 -22.88
C ILE A 3 13.09 -17.48 -22.00
N ARG A 4 13.15 -16.39 -21.23
CA ARG A 4 12.00 -15.88 -20.48
C ARG A 4 11.15 -15.07 -21.47
N GLN A 5 9.89 -15.45 -21.64
CA GLN A 5 8.97 -14.82 -22.60
C GLN A 5 8.23 -13.59 -22.02
N TYR A 6 8.45 -13.31 -20.73
CA TYR A 6 7.89 -12.14 -20.06
C TYR A 6 9.03 -11.33 -19.43
N PRO A 7 9.11 -10.02 -19.68
CA PRO A 7 10.05 -9.15 -18.97
C PRO A 7 9.71 -9.13 -17.48
N MET A 8 10.72 -9.03 -16.61
CA MET A 8 10.48 -8.69 -15.20
C MET A 8 9.90 -7.27 -15.18
N LEU A 9 8.61 -7.17 -14.90
CA LEU A 9 7.98 -5.91 -14.54
C LEU A 9 8.36 -5.66 -13.08
N GLU A 10 9.51 -5.01 -12.88
CA GLU A 10 9.81 -4.41 -11.60
C GLU A 10 8.65 -3.46 -11.29
N SER A 11 7.93 -3.67 -10.19
CA SER A 11 6.83 -2.81 -9.80
C SER A 11 6.82 -2.74 -8.29
N SER A 12 7.25 -1.60 -7.75
CA SER A 12 7.34 -1.44 -6.31
C SER A 12 5.95 -1.16 -5.75
N THR A 13 5.33 -2.19 -5.16
CA THR A 13 4.05 -2.09 -4.45
C THR A 13 4.28 -2.38 -2.98
N ILE A 14 3.87 -1.48 -2.11
CA ILE A 14 3.85 -1.73 -0.67
C ILE A 14 2.39 -1.92 -0.28
N THR A 15 2.08 -3.05 0.35
CA THR A 15 0.73 -3.32 0.89
C THR A 15 0.81 -3.40 2.40
N VAL A 16 0.15 -2.49 3.08
CA VAL A 16 -0.01 -2.48 4.53
C VAL A 16 -1.38 -3.04 4.86
N LYS A 17 -1.41 -4.18 5.53
CA LYS A 17 -2.64 -4.81 6.01
C LYS A 17 -2.69 -4.74 7.52
N THR A 18 -3.76 -4.15 8.04
CA THR A 18 -3.99 -4.03 9.48
C THR A 18 -5.28 -4.71 9.85
N THR A 19 -5.24 -5.53 10.90
CA THR A 19 -6.40 -6.25 11.40
C THR A 19 -6.77 -5.68 12.76
N TYR A 20 -8.01 -5.25 12.93
CA TYR A 20 -8.51 -4.75 14.21
C TYR A 20 -9.93 -5.29 14.45
N PRO A 21 -10.05 -6.55 14.93
CA PRO A 21 -11.32 -7.23 15.09
C PRO A 21 -12.31 -6.43 15.96
N GLY A 22 -13.57 -6.39 15.55
CA GLY A 22 -14.63 -5.68 16.26
C GLY A 22 -14.74 -4.17 15.96
N ALA A 23 -13.79 -3.57 15.24
CA ALA A 23 -13.89 -2.19 14.78
C ALA A 23 -14.84 -2.07 13.58
N SER A 24 -15.69 -1.05 13.59
CA SER A 24 -16.51 -0.68 12.42
C SER A 24 -15.65 -0.13 11.29
N ALA A 25 -16.17 -0.13 10.06
CA ALA A 25 -15.44 0.40 8.91
C ALA A 25 -15.09 1.90 9.07
N GLU A 26 -15.97 2.70 9.69
CA GLU A 26 -15.71 4.12 9.96
C GLU A 26 -14.61 4.33 11.00
N LEU A 27 -14.59 3.53 12.07
CA LEU A 27 -13.51 3.56 13.06
C LEU A 27 -12.18 3.14 12.44
N MET A 28 -12.20 2.07 11.63
CA MET A 28 -11.02 1.64 10.88
C MET A 28 -10.52 2.74 9.96
N GLN A 29 -11.42 3.40 9.24
CA GLN A 29 -11.05 4.50 8.33
C GLN A 29 -10.37 5.63 9.11
N GLY A 30 -11.02 6.15 10.16
CA GLY A 30 -10.55 7.33 10.88
C GLY A 30 -9.30 7.10 11.73
N PHE A 31 -9.23 5.98 12.45
CA PHE A 31 -8.18 5.72 13.44
C PHE A 31 -7.02 4.87 12.94
N VAL A 32 -7.19 4.16 11.82
CA VAL A 32 -6.16 3.23 11.31
C VAL A 32 -5.76 3.64 9.91
N THR A 33 -6.70 3.65 8.97
CA THR A 33 -6.40 3.88 7.55
C THR A 33 -5.91 5.30 7.29
N GLN A 34 -6.58 6.32 7.84
CA GLN A 34 -6.19 7.73 7.68
C GLN A 34 -4.75 8.01 8.16
N PRO A 35 -4.36 7.65 9.40
CA PRO A 35 -3.00 7.92 9.86
C PRO A 35 -1.96 7.09 9.12
N ILE A 36 -2.26 5.84 8.73
CA ILE A 36 -1.35 5.05 7.89
C ILE A 36 -1.16 5.72 6.52
N ALA A 37 -2.24 6.14 5.87
CA ALA A 37 -2.17 6.80 4.58
C ALA A 37 -1.39 8.11 4.66
N GLN A 38 -1.58 8.92 5.71
CA GLN A 38 -0.79 10.13 5.94
C GLN A 38 0.69 9.83 6.18
N ALA A 39 1.01 8.86 7.03
CA ALA A 39 2.38 8.47 7.30
C ALA A 39 3.08 8.00 6.01
N VAL A 40 2.41 7.14 5.22
CA VAL A 40 3.00 6.67 3.97
C VAL A 40 3.09 7.80 2.94
N SER A 41 2.12 8.72 2.88
CA SER A 41 2.18 9.87 1.96
C SER A 41 3.39 10.80 2.16
N SER A 42 4.06 10.71 3.32
CA SER A 42 5.29 11.47 3.58
C SER A 42 6.54 10.85 2.94
N VAL A 43 6.43 9.64 2.39
CA VAL A 43 7.53 8.94 1.70
C VAL A 43 7.68 9.52 0.29
N GLU A 44 8.92 9.86 -0.09
CA GLU A 44 9.20 10.31 -1.45
C GLU A 44 9.11 9.17 -2.47
N GLY A 45 8.59 9.47 -3.67
CA GLY A 45 8.53 8.51 -4.78
C GLY A 45 7.26 7.65 -4.81
N ILE A 46 6.17 8.10 -4.19
CA ILE A 46 4.84 7.50 -4.37
C ILE A 46 4.25 8.00 -5.68
N ASP A 47 3.76 7.07 -6.49
CA ASP A 47 2.97 7.33 -7.70
C ASP A 47 1.50 7.53 -7.31
N TYR A 48 0.88 6.49 -6.71
CA TYR A 48 -0.47 6.56 -6.18
C TYR A 48 -0.66 5.73 -4.91
N LEU A 49 -1.59 6.19 -4.08
CA LEU A 49 -2.03 5.54 -2.87
C LEU A 49 -3.50 5.16 -2.98
N THR A 50 -3.81 3.89 -2.71
CA THR A 50 -5.17 3.37 -2.63
C THR A 50 -5.37 2.78 -1.24
N SER A 51 -6.48 3.12 -0.59
CA SER A 51 -6.82 2.55 0.71
C SER A 51 -8.25 2.03 0.71
N SER A 52 -8.47 0.92 1.42
CA SER A 52 -9.76 0.30 1.57
C SER A 52 -9.92 -0.19 3.00
N SER A 53 -10.99 0.27 3.65
CA SER A 53 -11.34 -0.08 5.01
C SER A 53 -12.60 -0.92 5.01
N MET A 54 -12.55 -2.05 5.69
CA MET A 54 -13.67 -2.93 5.94
C MET A 54 -13.82 -3.12 7.44
N GLN A 55 -14.95 -3.68 7.88
CA GLN A 55 -15.12 -4.04 9.27
C GLN A 55 -13.99 -4.99 9.69
N GLY A 56 -13.29 -4.64 10.76
CA GLY A 56 -12.21 -5.44 11.30
C GLY A 56 -10.89 -5.48 10.51
N SER A 57 -10.80 -4.83 9.34
CA SER A 57 -9.61 -4.92 8.48
C SER A 57 -9.42 -3.66 7.64
N SER A 58 -8.17 -3.22 7.51
CA SER A 58 -7.77 -2.14 6.62
C SER A 58 -6.65 -2.60 5.70
N THR A 59 -6.72 -2.21 4.43
CA THR A 59 -5.69 -2.46 3.42
C THR A 59 -5.31 -1.14 2.78
N VAL A 60 -4.03 -0.78 2.88
CA VAL A 60 -3.45 0.39 2.22
C VAL A 60 -2.42 -0.10 1.23
N THR A 61 -2.62 0.18 -0.04
CA THR A 61 -1.76 -0.20 -1.15
C THR A 61 -1.12 1.05 -1.73
N VAL A 62 0.20 1.02 -1.84
CA VAL A 62 1.01 2.15 -2.27
C VAL A 62 1.83 1.70 -3.45
N ARG A 63 1.64 2.38 -4.58
CA ARG A 63 2.48 2.23 -5.75
C ARG A 63 3.60 3.24 -5.65
N MET A 64 4.83 2.77 -5.75
CA MET A 64 5.99 3.63 -5.89
C MET A 64 6.35 3.78 -7.36
N GLU A 65 6.84 4.96 -7.71
CA GLU A 65 7.43 5.26 -9.02
C GLU A 65 8.60 4.31 -9.28
N LEU A 66 8.50 3.56 -10.39
CA LEU A 66 9.51 2.60 -10.79
C LEU A 66 10.68 3.29 -11.48
N ASN A 67 11.47 4.06 -10.74
CA ASN A 67 12.80 4.55 -11.16
C ASN A 67 13.65 5.01 -9.96
N ARG A 68 13.21 4.74 -8.73
CA ARG A 68 14.04 4.92 -7.54
C ARG A 68 14.83 3.65 -7.32
N ASP A 69 16.02 3.60 -7.92
CA ASP A 69 17.08 2.67 -7.51
C ASP A 69 17.28 2.80 -6.00
N SER A 70 16.93 1.75 -5.26
CA SER A 70 17.32 1.60 -3.86
C SER A 70 18.84 1.47 -3.84
N THR A 71 19.55 2.56 -3.58
CA THR A 71 20.98 2.53 -3.23
C THR A 71 21.17 1.91 -1.85
#